data_AF-A0A7C4IQK3-F1
#
_entry.id   AF-A0A7C4IQK3-F1
#
_cell.length_a   1.000
_cell.length_b   1.000
_cell.length_c   1.000
_cell.angle_alpha   90.00
_cell.angle_beta   90.00
_cell.angle_gamma   90.00
#
_symmetry.space_group_name_H-M   'P 1'
#
loop_
_entity.id
_entity.type
_entity.pdbx_description
1 polymer ?
#
loop_
_entity_poly.entity_id
_entity_poly.type
_entity_poly.pdbx_seq_one_letter_code
_entity_poly.pdbx_strand_id
1 'polypeptide(L)'
;MKSHVSTQNHGAVSNGSCRTRRQASSEPNGRPQPFPLPVREAVSGSNGASAAARGTPVKPSRRDVPAGKCLCDYCSAKCCRYFALPFDRPTTWKEFDQMRWFLLHERAAVFVENGDWYVLVYNVCRHLRADNRCGIYETRPQICRDYSTRNCEYEDSWVYDHYWELPEQVEEYAEAVLGPRRGRPFRTPRPATPSRPIDSRRTKKRFGAQAQGKSAAPPRAEAKKSRSKKG
;
A
#
# COMPACT_ATOMS: atom_id res chain seq x y z
N MET A 1 -15.93 -24.29 -38.70
CA MET A 1 -15.40 -22.96 -39.08
C MET A 1 -14.01 -22.83 -38.48
N LYS A 2 -12.98 -22.87 -39.32
CA LYS A 2 -11.56 -22.78 -38.94
C LYS A 2 -11.20 -21.30 -38.88
N SER A 3 -10.86 -20.76 -37.71
CA SER A 3 -10.32 -19.41 -37.57
C SER A 3 -8.79 -19.48 -37.56
N HIS A 4 -8.21 -18.78 -38.52
CA HIS A 4 -6.77 -18.68 -38.78
C HIS A 4 -6.03 -17.99 -37.63
N VAL A 5 -4.97 -18.65 -37.15
CA VAL A 5 -3.90 -18.05 -36.35
C VAL A 5 -3.01 -17.24 -37.28
N SER A 6 -3.01 -15.91 -37.12
CA SER A 6 -2.07 -15.02 -37.80
C SER A 6 -0.78 -14.95 -36.99
N THR A 7 0.25 -15.62 -37.49
CA THR A 7 1.61 -15.59 -36.94
C THR A 7 2.31 -14.35 -37.48
N GLN A 8 2.56 -13.35 -36.62
CA GLN A 8 3.47 -12.26 -36.95
C GLN A 8 4.83 -12.49 -36.31
N ASN A 9 5.69 -13.01 -37.19
CA ASN A 9 7.13 -13.12 -37.07
C ASN A 9 7.75 -11.76 -36.67
N HIS A 10 8.39 -11.68 -35.50
CA HIS A 10 9.24 -10.55 -35.15
C HIS A 10 10.67 -11.04 -35.02
N GLY A 11 11.53 -10.48 -35.87
CA GLY A 11 12.91 -10.88 -36.09
C GLY A 11 13.73 -10.93 -34.80
N ALA A 12 14.60 -11.94 -34.76
CA ALA A 12 15.59 -12.15 -33.72
C ALA A 12 16.56 -10.96 -33.67
N VAL A 13 16.45 -10.14 -32.63
CA VAL A 13 17.55 -9.28 -32.17
C VAL A 13 18.17 -10.00 -30.97
N SER A 14 19.38 -10.49 -31.16
CA SER A 14 20.11 -11.32 -30.20
C SER A 14 20.36 -10.58 -28.89
N ASN A 15 19.74 -11.06 -27.80
CA ASN A 15 19.95 -10.55 -26.45
C ASN A 15 21.29 -11.04 -25.90
N GLY A 16 22.28 -10.16 -25.90
CA GLY A 16 23.58 -10.41 -25.29
C GLY A 16 23.46 -10.56 -23.77
N SER A 17 23.53 -11.81 -23.29
CA SER A 17 23.91 -12.11 -21.91
C SER A 17 25.28 -11.47 -21.65
N CYS A 18 25.32 -10.39 -20.86
CA CYS A 18 26.54 -9.68 -20.52
C CYS A 18 27.39 -10.54 -19.57
N ARG A 19 28.21 -11.42 -20.14
CA ARG A 19 29.23 -12.20 -19.42
C ARG A 19 30.47 -11.34 -19.27
N THR A 20 30.75 -10.86 -18.06
CA THR A 20 32.04 -10.22 -17.76
C THR A 20 32.90 -11.13 -16.88
N ARG A 21 34.20 -11.03 -17.13
CA ARG A 21 35.27 -11.96 -16.76
C ARG A 21 35.56 -11.99 -15.24
N ARG A 22 35.85 -13.19 -14.73
CA ARG A 22 36.29 -13.53 -13.37
C ARG A 22 37.35 -12.61 -12.78
N GLN A 23 37.18 -12.27 -11.50
CA GLN A 23 38.27 -12.29 -10.51
C GLN A 23 37.78 -13.00 -9.25
N ALA A 24 38.60 -13.91 -8.74
CA ALA A 24 38.39 -14.69 -7.54
C ALA A 24 39.04 -13.99 -6.35
N SER A 25 38.37 -13.97 -5.19
CA SER A 25 39.02 -13.96 -3.87
C SER A 25 38.02 -14.03 -2.72
N SER A 26 38.24 -15.03 -1.87
CA SER A 26 38.00 -15.12 -0.42
C SER A 26 36.60 -14.82 0.13
N GLU A 27 35.91 -15.88 0.55
CA GLU A 27 34.81 -15.84 1.53
C GLU A 27 35.31 -15.38 2.90
N PRO A 28 34.52 -14.57 3.63
CA PRO A 28 34.48 -14.69 5.08
C PRO A 28 33.11 -15.24 5.50
N ASN A 29 33.17 -16.39 6.18
CA ASN A 29 32.07 -16.95 6.96
C ASN A 29 31.69 -15.96 8.06
N GLY A 30 30.74 -15.08 7.79
CA GLY A 30 30.16 -14.15 8.75
C GLY A 30 28.71 -14.53 9.03
N ARG A 31 28.45 -15.08 10.22
CA ARG A 31 27.09 -15.25 10.76
C ARG A 31 26.36 -13.89 10.68
N PRO A 32 25.13 -13.80 10.14
CA PRO A 32 24.40 -12.55 10.18
C PRO A 32 24.18 -12.11 11.62
N GLN A 33 24.68 -10.92 11.93
CA GLN A 33 24.32 -10.23 13.15
C GLN A 33 22.80 -9.98 13.15
N PRO A 34 22.11 -10.10 14.30
CA PRO A 34 20.72 -9.68 14.42
C PRO A 34 20.62 -8.18 14.11
N PHE A 35 19.51 -7.79 13.46
CA PHE A 35 19.23 -6.41 13.10
C PHE A 35 19.29 -5.51 14.34
N PRO A 36 20.17 -4.50 14.38
CA PRO A 36 20.08 -3.48 15.42
C PRO A 36 18.77 -2.72 15.21
N LEU A 37 17.88 -2.77 16.20
CA LEU A 37 16.76 -1.84 16.29
C LEU A 37 17.32 -0.42 16.30
N PRO A 38 16.70 0.56 15.62
CA PRO A 38 17.16 1.93 15.67
C PRO A 38 16.99 2.46 17.10
N VAL A 39 18.11 2.57 17.83
CA VAL A 39 18.18 3.41 19.02
C VAL A 39 18.02 4.85 18.55
N ARG A 40 16.98 5.52 19.05
CA ARG A 40 16.78 6.95 18.80
C ARG A 40 17.85 7.71 19.59
N GLU A 41 18.99 7.98 18.98
CA GLU A 41 20.02 8.84 19.58
C GLU A 41 19.60 10.31 19.51
N ALA A 42 19.74 10.98 20.66
CA ALA A 42 19.47 12.39 20.84
C ALA A 42 20.47 13.22 20.02
N VAL A 43 19.95 14.09 19.17
CA VAL A 43 20.70 15.10 18.42
C VAL A 43 21.32 16.11 19.39
N SER A 44 22.64 16.06 19.54
CA SER A 44 23.46 17.15 20.08
C SER A 44 24.30 17.70 18.92
N GLY A 45 24.13 19.00 18.64
CA GLY A 45 24.67 19.63 17.46
C GLY A 45 26.18 19.89 17.49
N SER A 46 26.77 19.99 16.30
CA SER A 46 28.02 20.71 16.06
C SER A 46 28.01 21.32 14.66
N ASN A 47 28.36 22.60 14.60
CA ASN A 47 28.48 23.44 13.43
C ASN A 47 29.59 22.99 12.46
N GLY A 48 29.40 23.31 11.17
CA GLY A 48 30.48 23.78 10.29
C GLY A 48 30.98 22.81 9.22
N ALA A 49 30.57 23.07 7.97
CA ALA A 49 31.43 23.24 6.78
C ALA A 49 30.60 22.98 5.51
N SER A 50 30.25 24.06 4.81
CA SER A 50 29.60 24.00 3.49
C SER A 50 30.57 23.43 2.47
N ALA A 51 30.42 22.15 2.14
CA ALA A 51 31.08 21.53 1.01
C ALA A 51 30.38 21.97 -0.28
N ALA A 52 31.15 22.61 -1.17
CA ALA A 52 30.73 23.03 -2.50
C ALA A 52 29.90 21.95 -3.23
N ALA A 53 28.82 22.39 -3.86
CA ALA A 53 27.90 21.60 -4.65
C ALA A 53 28.64 20.91 -5.83
N ARG A 54 29.17 19.72 -5.58
CA ARG A 54 29.47 18.75 -6.64
C ARG A 54 28.14 18.34 -7.23
N GLY A 55 27.87 18.76 -8.47
CA GLY A 55 26.63 18.43 -9.17
C GLY A 55 26.35 16.93 -9.07
N THR A 56 25.11 16.57 -8.74
CA THR A 56 24.70 15.18 -8.63
C THR A 56 25.01 14.48 -9.95
N PRO A 57 25.74 13.34 -9.94
CA PRO A 57 26.01 12.60 -11.17
C PRO A 57 24.68 12.27 -11.86
N VAL A 58 24.55 12.72 -13.11
CA VAL A 58 23.33 12.53 -13.89
C VAL A 58 23.23 11.05 -14.26
N LYS A 59 22.15 10.39 -13.81
CA LYS A 59 21.81 9.02 -14.20
C LYS A 59 21.47 9.02 -15.71
N PRO A 60 22.17 8.24 -16.55
CA PRO A 60 21.86 8.20 -17.98
C PRO A 60 20.48 7.60 -18.23
N SER A 61 19.76 8.06 -19.24
CA SER A 61 18.53 7.39 -19.68
C SER A 61 18.89 6.02 -20.28
N ARG A 62 17.93 5.10 -20.37
CA ARG A 62 18.21 3.77 -20.93
C ARG A 62 18.72 3.85 -22.37
N ARG A 63 18.22 4.83 -23.14
CA ARG A 63 18.58 5.04 -24.55
C ARG A 63 20.03 5.51 -24.73
N ASP A 64 20.60 6.11 -23.70
CA ASP A 64 21.97 6.65 -23.71
C ASP A 64 23.01 5.61 -23.23
N VAL A 65 22.57 4.44 -22.76
CA VAL A 65 23.48 3.36 -22.36
C VAL A 65 24.10 2.73 -23.60
N PRO A 66 25.45 2.66 -23.71
CA PRO A 66 26.11 2.10 -24.88
C PRO A 66 25.67 0.66 -25.16
N ALA A 67 25.50 0.33 -26.45
CA ALA A 67 25.18 -1.02 -26.87
C ALA A 67 26.21 -2.03 -26.35
N GLY A 68 25.75 -3.15 -25.79
CA GLY A 68 26.62 -4.18 -25.19
C GLY A 68 27.02 -3.94 -23.74
N LYS A 69 26.64 -2.81 -23.11
CA LYS A 69 26.81 -2.59 -21.66
C LYS A 69 25.60 -3.07 -20.88
N CYS A 70 25.82 -3.45 -19.61
CA CYS A 70 24.73 -3.88 -18.74
C CYS A 70 24.07 -2.65 -18.12
N LEU A 71 22.74 -2.53 -18.23
CA LEU A 71 22.00 -1.44 -17.59
C LEU A 71 22.25 -1.35 -16.07
N CYS A 72 22.50 -2.50 -15.43
CA CYS A 72 22.84 -2.57 -14.01
C CYS A 72 24.15 -1.84 -13.65
N ASP A 73 25.06 -1.59 -14.61
CA ASP A 73 26.30 -0.83 -14.38
C ASP A 73 26.01 0.64 -14.01
N TYR A 74 24.84 1.16 -14.39
CA TYR A 74 24.42 2.55 -14.19
C TYR A 74 23.25 2.67 -13.21
N CYS A 75 22.76 1.53 -12.69
CA CYS A 75 21.59 1.47 -11.83
C CYS A 75 21.95 1.66 -10.36
N SER A 76 21.06 2.31 -9.61
CA SER A 76 21.11 2.37 -8.15
C SER A 76 20.65 1.07 -7.47
N ALA A 77 20.76 -0.08 -8.15
CA ALA A 77 20.37 -1.43 -7.70
C ALA A 77 19.04 -1.50 -6.95
N LYS A 78 17.98 -0.97 -7.56
CA LYS A 78 16.60 -0.99 -7.02
C LYS A 78 16.10 -2.41 -6.75
N CYS A 79 16.24 -3.32 -7.71
CA CYS A 79 15.86 -4.73 -7.59
C CYS A 79 16.62 -5.54 -6.52
N CYS A 80 17.67 -4.97 -5.91
CA CYS A 80 18.40 -5.58 -4.79
C CYS A 80 18.04 -4.93 -3.44
N ARG A 81 17.10 -3.98 -3.40
CA ARG A 81 16.67 -3.23 -2.19
C ARG A 81 15.27 -3.57 -1.72
N TYR A 82 14.56 -4.43 -2.45
CA TYR A 82 13.28 -5.00 -2.06
C TYR A 82 13.10 -6.36 -2.72
N PHE A 83 12.11 -7.10 -2.25
CA PHE A 83 11.54 -8.24 -2.98
C PHE A 83 10.02 -8.11 -2.97
N ALA A 84 9.39 -8.60 -4.03
CA ALA A 84 7.94 -8.64 -4.17
C ALA A 84 7.49 -10.09 -4.25
N LEU A 85 6.46 -10.44 -3.49
CA LEU A 85 5.86 -11.76 -3.51
C LEU A 85 4.43 -11.66 -4.03
N PRO A 86 4.04 -12.50 -5.01
CA PRO A 86 2.67 -12.53 -5.47
C PRO A 86 1.77 -13.09 -4.36
N PHE A 87 0.55 -12.58 -4.27
CA PHE A 87 -0.51 -13.13 -3.43
C PHE A 87 -1.87 -12.98 -4.10
N ASP A 88 -2.87 -13.70 -3.59
CA ASP A 88 -4.20 -13.70 -4.18
C ASP A 88 -4.94 -12.37 -3.94
N ARG A 89 -5.68 -11.92 -4.95
CA ARG A 89 -6.54 -10.73 -4.83
C ARG A 89 -7.53 -10.91 -3.67
N PRO A 90 -7.59 -9.97 -2.70
CA PRO A 90 -8.55 -10.02 -1.62
C PRO A 90 -9.99 -9.80 -2.12
N THR A 91 -10.90 -10.65 -1.66
CA THR A 91 -12.33 -10.67 -1.98
C THR A 91 -13.22 -10.57 -0.74
N THR A 92 -12.67 -10.80 0.45
CA THR A 92 -13.39 -10.72 1.72
C THR A 92 -12.78 -9.71 2.68
N TRP A 93 -13.57 -9.18 3.61
CA TRP A 93 -13.09 -8.29 4.68
C TRP A 93 -11.92 -8.89 5.47
N LYS A 94 -11.94 -10.21 5.70
CA LYS A 94 -10.87 -10.93 6.40
C LYS A 94 -9.57 -10.95 5.59
N GLU A 95 -9.65 -11.05 4.27
CA GLU A 95 -8.48 -11.00 3.38
C GLU A 95 -7.92 -9.57 3.30
N PHE A 96 -8.79 -8.56 3.27
CA PHE A 96 -8.34 -7.16 3.41
C PHE A 96 -7.70 -6.89 4.77
N ASP A 97 -8.17 -7.50 5.86
CA ASP A 97 -7.51 -7.41 7.16
C ASP A 97 -6.10 -8.05 7.15
N GLN A 98 -5.88 -9.11 6.37
CA GLN A 98 -4.53 -9.67 6.17
C GLN A 98 -3.63 -8.71 5.38
N MET A 99 -4.17 -8.09 4.32
CA MET A 99 -3.46 -7.07 3.56
C MET A 99 -3.09 -5.87 4.44
N ARG A 100 -4.00 -5.40 5.30
CA ARG A 100 -3.73 -4.37 6.30
C ARG A 100 -2.64 -4.80 7.27
N TRP A 101 -2.65 -6.05 7.72
CA TRP A 101 -1.63 -6.58 8.62
C TRP A 101 -0.23 -6.53 8.00
N PHE A 102 -0.07 -6.77 6.69
CA PHE A 102 1.22 -6.55 6.01
C PHE A 102 1.71 -5.11 6.18
N LEU A 103 0.83 -4.13 5.94
CA LEU A 103 1.13 -2.70 5.98
C LEU A 103 1.30 -2.11 7.40
N LEU A 104 1.05 -2.88 8.46
CA LEU A 104 1.40 -2.48 9.82
C LEU A 104 2.92 -2.52 10.09
N HIS A 105 3.70 -3.07 9.16
CA HIS A 105 5.15 -3.16 9.26
C HIS A 105 5.79 -2.03 8.43
N GLU A 106 6.72 -1.27 9.03
CA GLU A 106 7.32 -0.04 8.47
C GLU A 106 7.90 -0.17 7.05
N ARG A 107 8.33 -1.37 6.65
CA ARG A 107 9.05 -1.63 5.41
C ARG A 107 8.24 -2.50 4.44
N ALA A 108 6.92 -2.32 4.43
CA ALA A 108 6.02 -3.04 3.54
C ALA A 108 5.16 -2.08 2.71
N ALA A 109 4.90 -2.47 1.47
CA ALA A 109 3.90 -1.86 0.59
C ALA A 109 3.12 -2.96 -0.12
N VAL A 110 1.96 -2.64 -0.67
CA VAL A 110 1.21 -3.55 -1.54
C VAL A 110 0.92 -2.83 -2.84
N PHE A 111 1.09 -3.52 -3.97
CA PHE A 111 0.80 -2.93 -5.28
C PHE A 111 0.11 -3.93 -6.21
N VAL A 112 -0.56 -3.39 -7.22
CA VAL A 112 -1.18 -4.14 -8.30
C VAL A 112 -0.57 -3.73 -9.61
N GLU A 113 -0.21 -4.71 -10.42
CA GLU A 113 0.32 -4.50 -11.76
C GLU A 113 -0.28 -5.51 -12.72
N ASN A 114 -0.93 -5.04 -13.79
CA ASN A 114 -1.57 -5.88 -14.80
C ASN A 114 -2.60 -6.86 -14.19
N GLY A 115 -3.24 -6.46 -13.08
CA GLY A 115 -4.20 -7.28 -12.33
C GLY A 115 -3.59 -8.27 -11.32
N ASP A 116 -2.27 -8.44 -11.30
CA ASP A 116 -1.57 -9.27 -10.33
C ASP A 116 -1.25 -8.48 -9.05
N TRP A 117 -1.39 -9.14 -7.89
CA TRP A 117 -1.23 -8.51 -6.58
C TRP A 117 0.09 -8.93 -5.95
N TYR A 118 0.81 -7.95 -5.40
CA TYR A 118 2.13 -8.16 -4.81
C TYR A 118 2.26 -7.48 -3.46
N VAL A 119 2.82 -8.19 -2.49
CA VAL A 119 3.35 -7.56 -1.28
C VAL A 119 4.84 -7.29 -1.50
N LEU A 120 5.22 -6.03 -1.33
CA LEU A 120 6.58 -5.54 -1.45
C LEU A 120 7.17 -5.38 -0.06
N VAL A 121 8.36 -5.95 0.16
CA VAL A 121 9.11 -5.77 1.40
C VAL A 121 10.43 -5.08 1.08
N TYR A 122 10.63 -3.89 1.64
CA TYR A 122 11.87 -3.13 1.50
C TYR A 122 12.95 -3.72 2.39
N ASN A 123 13.85 -4.50 1.80
CA ASN A 123 15.01 -5.01 2.51
C ASN A 123 16.22 -5.11 1.59
N VAL A 124 17.39 -4.73 2.12
CA VAL A 124 18.62 -4.69 1.33
C VAL A 124 19.20 -6.09 1.21
N CYS A 125 19.49 -6.52 -0.02
CA CYS A 125 20.14 -7.79 -0.31
C CYS A 125 21.52 -7.84 0.36
N ARG A 126 21.81 -8.94 1.06
CA ARG A 126 23.08 -9.19 1.75
C ARG A 126 24.31 -9.22 0.83
N HIS A 127 24.10 -9.47 -0.46
CA HIS A 127 25.17 -9.52 -1.45
C HIS A 127 25.27 -8.23 -2.27
N LEU A 128 24.56 -7.17 -1.90
CA LEU A 128 24.71 -5.86 -2.55
C LEU A 128 26.02 -5.21 -2.11
N ARG A 129 26.85 -4.82 -3.09
CA ARG A 129 28.12 -4.12 -2.87
C ARG A 129 27.93 -2.59 -2.91
N ALA A 130 28.95 -1.86 -2.44
CA ALA A 130 28.94 -0.40 -2.39
C ALA A 130 28.85 0.29 -3.77
N ASP A 131 29.28 -0.40 -4.83
CA ASP A 131 29.20 0.02 -6.22
C ASP A 131 27.83 -0.28 -6.88
N ASN A 132 26.81 -0.64 -6.10
CA ASN A 132 25.49 -1.09 -6.56
C ASN A 132 25.53 -2.35 -7.44
N ARG A 133 26.53 -3.22 -7.25
CA ARG A 133 26.62 -4.50 -7.97
C ARG A 133 26.31 -5.69 -7.07
N CYS A 134 25.78 -6.74 -7.69
CA CYS A 134 25.55 -8.01 -7.01
C CYS A 134 26.88 -8.75 -6.84
N GLY A 135 27.25 -9.07 -5.59
CA GLY A 135 28.49 -9.77 -5.28
C GLY A 135 28.52 -11.26 -5.64
N ILE A 136 27.36 -11.84 -5.94
CA ILE A 136 27.19 -13.24 -6.33
C ILE A 136 26.60 -13.39 -7.74
N TYR A 137 26.87 -12.42 -8.65
CA TYR A 137 26.18 -12.32 -9.95
C TYR A 137 26.11 -13.64 -10.74
N GLU A 138 27.21 -14.40 -10.77
CA GLU A 138 27.33 -15.67 -11.49
C GLU A 138 26.63 -16.84 -10.79
N THR A 139 26.47 -16.78 -9.46
CA THR A 139 25.88 -17.82 -8.61
C THR A 139 24.52 -17.40 -8.06
N ARG A 140 23.89 -16.38 -8.64
CA ARG A 140 22.55 -15.89 -8.27
C ARG A 140 21.50 -17.01 -8.25
N PRO A 141 20.51 -16.94 -7.34
CA PRO A 141 19.33 -17.80 -7.38
C PRO A 141 18.54 -17.62 -8.69
N GLN A 142 17.75 -18.62 -9.06
CA GLN A 142 17.01 -18.63 -10.34
C GLN A 142 16.11 -17.40 -10.51
N ILE A 143 15.37 -17.00 -9.46
CA ILE A 143 14.51 -15.81 -9.50
C ILE A 143 15.25 -14.53 -9.92
N CYS A 144 16.51 -14.36 -9.50
CA CYS A 144 17.32 -13.21 -9.89
C CYS A 144 17.89 -13.33 -11.32
N ARG A 145 17.98 -14.56 -11.87
CA ARG A 145 18.42 -14.82 -13.25
C ARG A 145 17.28 -14.62 -14.25
N ASP A 146 16.06 -14.95 -13.85
CA ASP A 146 14.85 -14.78 -14.65
C ASP A 146 14.49 -13.29 -14.84
N TYR A 147 15.05 -12.42 -13.99
CA TYR A 147 14.91 -10.97 -14.14
C TYR A 147 15.47 -10.48 -15.47
N SER A 148 14.61 -9.84 -16.26
CA SER A 148 14.96 -9.22 -17.53
C SER A 148 15.08 -7.72 -17.39
N THR A 149 16.08 -7.12 -18.06
CA THR A 149 16.17 -5.67 -18.12
C THR A 149 15.08 -5.06 -18.97
N ARG A 150 14.33 -5.81 -19.81
CA ARG A 150 13.35 -5.26 -20.78
C ARG A 150 12.29 -4.37 -20.13
N ASN A 151 11.69 -4.86 -19.04
CA ASN A 151 10.66 -4.15 -18.26
C ASN A 151 11.22 -3.72 -16.89
N CYS A 152 12.45 -3.23 -16.89
CA CYS A 152 13.14 -2.82 -15.66
C CYS A 152 12.66 -1.45 -15.19
N GLU A 153 12.38 -1.33 -13.90
CA GLU A 153 12.11 -0.09 -13.12
C GLU A 153 13.27 0.93 -13.13
N TYR A 154 14.30 0.71 -13.94
CA TYR A 154 15.43 1.63 -14.08
C TYR A 154 14.94 3.01 -14.50
N GLU A 155 14.00 3.11 -15.43
CA GLU A 155 13.36 4.38 -15.75
C GLU A 155 12.26 4.62 -14.71
N ASP A 156 12.30 5.78 -14.03
CA ASP A 156 11.39 6.13 -12.92
C ASP A 156 9.94 6.43 -13.40
N SER A 157 9.53 5.92 -14.56
CA SER A 157 8.25 6.18 -15.22
C SER A 157 7.20 5.07 -15.01
N TRP A 158 7.40 4.20 -14.02
CA TRP A 158 6.47 3.09 -13.76
C TRP A 158 5.15 3.58 -13.16
N VAL A 159 4.04 3.01 -13.62
CA VAL A 159 2.69 3.31 -13.13
C VAL A 159 2.06 2.02 -12.65
N TYR A 160 1.59 2.02 -11.40
CA TYR A 160 0.86 0.91 -10.81
C TYR A 160 -0.65 1.12 -10.97
N ASP A 161 -1.41 0.02 -11.06
CA ASP A 161 -2.87 0.09 -11.03
C ASP A 161 -3.34 0.57 -9.65
N HIS A 162 -2.70 0.03 -8.61
CA HIS A 162 -2.86 0.45 -7.22
C HIS A 162 -1.54 0.35 -6.46
N TYR A 163 -1.36 1.22 -5.47
CA TYR A 163 -0.20 1.25 -4.61
C TYR A 163 -0.61 1.73 -3.21
N TRP A 164 -0.36 0.90 -2.19
CA TRP A 164 -0.72 1.16 -0.80
C TRP A 164 0.50 1.07 0.10
N GLU A 165 0.66 2.08 0.94
CA GLU A 165 1.69 2.16 1.97
C GLU A 165 1.08 2.20 3.37
N LEU A 166 -0.18 2.64 3.47
CA LEU A 166 -0.87 2.81 4.73
C LEU A 166 -2.05 1.84 4.85
N PRO A 167 -2.25 1.21 6.03
CA PRO A 167 -3.35 0.30 6.25
C PRO A 167 -4.72 0.99 6.16
N GLU A 168 -4.80 2.31 6.37
CA GLU A 168 -6.03 3.09 6.24
C GLU A 168 -6.50 3.15 4.77
N GLN A 169 -5.58 3.29 3.82
CA GLN A 169 -5.90 3.32 2.39
C GLN A 169 -6.53 1.98 1.94
N VAL A 170 -6.12 0.87 2.56
CA VAL A 170 -6.69 -0.46 2.29
C VAL A 170 -8.09 -0.58 2.88
N GLU A 171 -8.35 -0.03 4.06
CA GLU A 171 -9.70 0.00 4.64
C GLU A 171 -10.67 0.79 3.75
N GLU A 172 -10.25 1.97 3.27
CA GLU A 172 -11.05 2.80 2.36
C GLU A 172 -11.35 2.07 1.04
N TYR A 173 -10.34 1.41 0.47
CA TYR A 173 -10.52 0.61 -0.74
C TYR A 173 -11.45 -0.60 -0.51
N ALA A 174 -11.27 -1.31 0.61
CA ALA A 174 -12.12 -2.45 0.98
C ALA A 174 -13.58 -2.03 1.17
N GLU A 175 -13.83 -0.89 1.81
CA GLU A 175 -15.18 -0.33 1.97
C GLU A 175 -15.80 0.05 0.61
N ALA A 176 -15.02 0.62 -0.31
CA ALA A 176 -15.50 0.95 -1.65
C ALA A 176 -15.87 -0.30 -2.49
N VAL A 177 -15.11 -1.39 -2.35
CA VAL A 177 -15.32 -2.62 -3.14
C VAL A 177 -16.36 -3.56 -2.51
N LEU A 178 -16.39 -3.68 -1.17
CA LEU A 178 -17.23 -4.63 -0.44
C LEU A 178 -18.46 -3.99 0.22
N GLY A 179 -18.51 -2.65 0.30
CA GLY A 179 -19.46 -1.92 1.14
C GLY A 179 -19.03 -1.88 2.61
N PRO A 180 -19.62 -0.99 3.43
CA PRO A 180 -19.25 -0.75 4.83
C PRO A 180 -19.32 -2.02 5.67
N ARG A 181 -18.41 -2.10 6.65
CA ARG A 181 -18.46 -3.17 7.65
C ARG A 181 -19.82 -3.19 8.34
N ARG A 182 -20.29 -4.39 8.67
CA ARG A 182 -21.55 -4.60 9.39
C ARG A 182 -21.59 -3.70 10.64
N GLY A 183 -22.65 -2.91 10.76
CA GLY A 183 -22.86 -2.00 11.88
C GLY A 183 -22.37 -0.56 11.67
N ARG A 184 -21.66 -0.24 10.57
CA ARG A 184 -21.39 1.15 10.20
C ARG A 184 -22.49 1.68 9.27
N PRO A 185 -23.10 2.85 9.59
CA PRO A 185 -24.06 3.45 8.70
C PRO A 185 -23.35 3.95 7.43
N PHE A 186 -23.92 3.67 6.25
CA PHE A 186 -23.45 4.20 4.96
C PHE A 186 -23.44 5.73 4.89
N ARG A 187 -24.28 6.39 5.70
CA ARG A 187 -24.38 7.84 5.74
C ARG A 187 -23.49 8.37 6.84
N THR A 188 -22.67 9.37 6.49
CA THR A 188 -22.01 10.21 7.48
C THR A 188 -23.04 10.74 8.48
N PRO A 189 -22.70 10.79 9.78
CA PRO A 189 -23.57 11.41 10.76
C PRO A 189 -23.95 12.81 10.29
N ARG A 190 -25.23 13.16 10.43
CA ARG A 190 -25.68 14.50 10.08
C ARG A 190 -24.82 15.50 10.85
N PRO A 191 -24.24 16.53 10.20
CA PRO A 191 -23.50 17.57 10.90
C PRO A 191 -24.36 18.10 12.05
N ALA A 192 -23.76 18.25 13.23
CA ALA A 192 -24.46 18.84 14.37
C ALA A 192 -24.89 20.25 13.98
N THR A 193 -26.19 20.44 13.75
CA THR A 193 -26.74 21.78 13.51
C THR A 193 -26.46 22.58 14.78
N PRO A 194 -25.76 23.73 14.72
CA PRO A 194 -25.61 24.57 15.89
C PRO A 194 -27.00 24.91 16.40
N SER A 195 -27.25 24.64 17.69
CA SER A 195 -28.51 24.97 18.32
C SER A 195 -28.76 26.47 18.14
N ARG A 196 -29.82 26.83 17.40
CA ARG A 196 -30.26 28.22 17.33
C ARG A 196 -30.48 28.71 18.76
N PRO A 197 -30.02 29.93 19.13
CA PRO A 197 -30.34 30.50 20.42
C PRO A 197 -31.86 30.49 20.63
N ILE A 198 -32.31 29.98 21.78
CA ILE A 198 -33.71 29.99 22.15
C ILE A 198 -34.11 31.47 22.30
N ASP A 199 -34.87 32.01 21.35
CA ASP A 199 -35.43 33.36 21.46
C ASP A 199 -36.54 33.34 22.52
N SER A 200 -36.15 33.71 23.75
CA SER A 200 -37.01 33.80 24.93
C SER A 200 -38.20 34.76 24.76
N ARG A 201 -38.20 35.59 23.71
CA ARG A 201 -39.32 36.49 23.37
C ARG A 201 -40.51 35.76 22.75
N ARG A 202 -40.33 34.54 22.22
CA ARG A 202 -41.43 33.77 21.60
C ARG A 202 -42.32 33.05 22.62
N THR A 203 -41.83 32.79 23.83
CA THR A 203 -42.55 32.01 24.85
C THR A 203 -43.60 32.82 25.62
N LYS A 204 -43.46 34.16 25.71
CA LYS A 204 -44.41 35.01 26.44
C LYS A 204 -45.76 35.21 25.76
N LYS A 205 -45.90 34.91 24.45
CA LYS A 205 -47.14 35.20 23.70
C LYS A 205 -48.21 34.09 23.75
N ARG A 206 -47.92 32.91 24.33
CA ARG A 206 -48.87 31.76 24.33
C ARG A 206 -49.57 31.48 25.66
N PHE A 207 -49.18 32.12 26.77
CA PHE A 207 -49.72 31.82 28.10
C PHE A 207 -50.79 32.81 28.63
N GLY A 208 -51.20 33.79 27.82
CA GLY A 208 -52.22 34.78 28.20
C GLY A 208 -53.59 34.52 27.55
N ALA A 209 -54.22 33.38 27.85
CA ALA A 209 -55.66 33.16 27.62
C ALA A 209 -56.15 31.96 28.46
N GLN A 210 -56.44 32.22 29.73
CA GLN A 210 -57.43 31.46 30.54
C GLN A 210 -58.83 31.71 29.92
N ALA A 211 -59.89 30.91 30.03
CA ALA A 211 -60.27 29.76 30.84
C ALA A 211 -61.54 29.13 30.20
N GLN A 212 -61.92 27.93 30.67
CA GLN A 212 -63.25 27.58 31.20
C GLN A 212 -63.70 26.15 30.83
N GLY A 213 -63.61 25.26 31.83
CA GLY A 213 -64.66 24.35 32.26
C GLY A 213 -65.12 23.20 31.34
N LYS A 214 -64.89 21.96 31.79
CA LYS A 214 -65.95 20.94 31.98
C LYS A 214 -65.38 19.72 32.73
N SER A 215 -66.20 19.24 33.66
CA SER A 215 -65.95 18.17 34.63
C SER A 215 -65.77 16.79 33.99
N ALA A 216 -64.99 15.94 34.68
CA ALA A 216 -64.63 14.58 34.28
C ALA A 216 -65.74 13.56 34.55
N ALA A 217 -65.91 12.60 33.65
CA ALA A 217 -66.63 11.35 33.89
C ALA A 217 -65.63 10.23 34.28
N PRO A 218 -66.01 9.27 35.15
CA PRO A 218 -65.09 8.25 35.66
C PRO A 218 -64.78 7.13 34.65
N PRO A 219 -63.69 6.36 34.85
CA PRO A 219 -63.20 5.40 33.87
C PRO A 219 -64.02 4.09 33.87
N ARG A 220 -64.26 3.54 32.69
CA ARG A 220 -64.66 2.12 32.54
C ARG A 220 -63.42 1.25 32.37
N ALA A 221 -63.34 0.23 33.22
CA ALA A 221 -62.30 -0.79 33.25
C ALA A 221 -62.55 -1.92 32.24
N GLU A 222 -61.51 -2.75 32.10
CA GLU A 222 -61.45 -4.12 31.55
C GLU A 222 -61.23 -4.26 30.03
N ALA A 223 -60.49 -5.23 29.48
CA ALA A 223 -59.90 -6.46 30.04
C ALA A 223 -58.64 -6.86 29.24
N LYS A 224 -57.61 -7.36 29.94
CA LYS A 224 -56.49 -8.09 29.35
C LYS A 224 -56.94 -9.50 28.99
N LYS A 225 -56.86 -9.89 27.72
CA LYS A 225 -56.90 -11.31 27.31
C LYS A 225 -55.48 -11.83 27.12
N SER A 226 -54.97 -12.52 28.14
CA SER A 226 -53.91 -13.50 28.00
C SER A 226 -54.47 -14.75 27.30
N ARG A 227 -53.85 -15.18 26.20
CA ARG A 227 -54.16 -16.47 25.58
C ARG A 227 -53.03 -17.43 25.91
N SER A 228 -53.41 -18.45 26.66
CA SER A 228 -52.57 -19.54 27.14
C SER A 228 -52.27 -20.56 26.04
N LYS A 229 -51.07 -21.11 26.19
CA LYS A 229 -50.42 -22.29 25.62
C LYS A 229 -51.34 -23.53 25.58
N LYS A 230 -51.33 -24.28 24.47
CA LYS A 230 -51.62 -25.72 24.38
C LYS A 230 -51.23 -26.26 23.00
N GLY A 231 -50.48 -27.36 22.97
CA GLY A 231 -50.05 -28.09 21.77
C GLY A 231 -48.55 -28.24 21.73
#